data_AF-A0A9D8GCH3-F1
#
_entry.id   AF-A0A9D8GCH3-F1
#
_cell.length_a   1.000
_cell.length_b   1.000
_cell.length_c   1.000
_cell.angle_alpha   90.00
_cell.angle_beta   90.00
_cell.angle_gamma   90.00
#
_symmetry.space_group_name_H-M   'P 1'
#
loop_
_entity.id
_entity.type
_entity.pdbx_description
1 polymer ?
#
loop_
_entity_poly.entity_id
_entity_poly.type
_entity_poly.pdbx_seq_one_letter_code
_entity_poly.pdbx_strand_id
1 'polypeptide(L)'
;MSRIESKIQTKDASFRANQAAMQAACEDLQAQLRLAAAGGGEAARAKHLARGKLLPRDRVAQLLDPGTAFIEFSPLAAHGMYDGDAPCGGIITGVGSVHGRKVMVVCNDATVKGGTYYPMTVKKHLRAQEIAEENYLPCVYLVDSGGANLPNQDQVFPDREHFGRIFYNQARLSAQGIAQIAVVMGSCTAGGAYVPAMSDQSIIVREQGTIFLGGPPLVKAATGEEVSAEELGGADVHTRLSGVADYFAENDRHALSIARSLLATTPRAAVSGSVAERLDLRESIEPAYDPRELSGIIPADPRKPFDVRELIARLVDGSVFEEFKARYGSTLVTGFAHWHGIPVGIVANNGILFAESANKGAHFIELCCQRGIPLIFLQNITGFMVGRKYENEGIARAGAKMVTAVACAKVPKFTVIIGGSFGAGNYGMCGRAYSPRLLFMWPNARISV
;
A
#
# COMPACT_ATOMS: atom_id res chain seq x y z
N MET A 1 -32.48 -0.21 8.75
CA MET A 1 -31.66 -0.21 7.54
C MET A 1 -32.42 -0.87 6.41
N SER A 2 -32.64 -0.13 5.32
CA SER A 2 -33.24 -0.64 4.10
C SER A 2 -32.18 -1.22 3.18
N ARG A 3 -32.53 -2.29 2.48
CA ARG A 3 -31.75 -2.79 1.34
C ARG A 3 -31.83 -1.77 0.20
N ILE A 4 -30.72 -1.56 -0.52
CA ILE A 4 -30.72 -0.80 -1.77
C ILE A 4 -31.38 -1.67 -2.84
N GLU A 5 -32.43 -1.15 -3.49
CA GLU A 5 -33.03 -1.78 -4.66
C GLU A 5 -32.31 -1.33 -5.93
N SER A 6 -31.56 -2.24 -6.55
CA SER A 6 -30.82 -1.97 -7.79
C SER A 6 -31.78 -1.71 -8.95
N LYS A 7 -31.46 -0.68 -9.75
CA LYS A 7 -32.15 -0.34 -11.00
C LYS A 7 -31.36 -0.81 -12.24
N ILE A 8 -30.21 -1.44 -12.03
CA ILE A 8 -29.35 -1.94 -13.10
C ILE A 8 -29.98 -3.18 -13.73
N GLN A 9 -30.07 -3.18 -15.06
CA GLN A 9 -30.48 -4.32 -15.85
C GLN A 9 -29.23 -4.88 -16.56
N THR A 10 -28.72 -6.01 -16.08
CA THR A 10 -27.46 -6.61 -16.58
C THR A 10 -27.54 -7.08 -18.03
N LYS A 11 -28.75 -7.19 -18.59
CA LYS A 11 -28.99 -7.56 -19.98
C LYS A 11 -29.00 -6.36 -20.94
N ASP A 12 -29.02 -5.13 -20.43
CA ASP A 12 -29.08 -3.93 -21.26
C ASP A 12 -27.80 -3.72 -22.07
N ALA A 13 -27.95 -3.15 -23.26
CA ALA A 13 -26.83 -2.83 -24.14
C ALA A 13 -25.84 -1.84 -23.48
N SER A 14 -26.34 -0.89 -22.69
CA SER A 14 -25.51 0.07 -21.94
C SER A 14 -24.63 -0.61 -20.90
N PHE A 15 -25.19 -1.54 -20.13
CA PHE A 15 -24.45 -2.32 -19.14
C PHE A 15 -23.35 -3.16 -19.80
N ARG A 16 -23.66 -3.85 -20.90
CA ARG A 16 -22.68 -4.65 -21.64
C ARG A 16 -21.56 -3.80 -22.24
N ALA A 17 -21.88 -2.62 -22.75
CA ALA A 17 -20.88 -1.67 -23.27
C ALA A 17 -19.94 -1.17 -22.16
N ASN A 18 -20.49 -0.83 -20.99
CA ASN A 18 -19.72 -0.44 -19.82
C ASN A 18 -18.81 -1.59 -19.36
N GLN A 19 -19.35 -2.80 -19.27
CA GLN A 19 -18.61 -4.00 -18.88
C GLN A 19 -17.45 -4.27 -19.82
N ALA A 20 -17.67 -4.19 -21.14
CA ALA A 20 -16.61 -4.37 -22.13
C ALA A 20 -15.49 -3.31 -21.98
N ALA A 21 -15.85 -2.05 -21.75
CA ALA A 21 -14.88 -0.98 -21.56
C ALA A 21 -14.04 -1.17 -20.27
N MET A 22 -14.69 -1.54 -19.16
CA MET A 22 -13.99 -1.85 -17.91
C MET A 22 -13.09 -3.08 -18.07
N GLN A 23 -13.58 -4.12 -18.73
CA GLN A 23 -12.83 -5.35 -18.96
C GLN A 23 -11.55 -5.07 -19.76
N ALA A 24 -11.62 -4.25 -20.82
CA ALA A 24 -10.44 -3.85 -21.59
C ALA A 24 -9.40 -3.11 -20.72
N ALA A 25 -9.84 -2.22 -19.82
CA ALA A 25 -8.95 -1.52 -18.90
C ALA A 25 -8.34 -2.46 -17.84
N CYS A 26 -9.10 -3.45 -17.36
CA CYS A 26 -8.60 -4.50 -16.48
C CYS A 26 -7.57 -5.39 -17.18
N GLU A 27 -7.79 -5.74 -18.45
CA GLU A 27 -6.87 -6.56 -19.24
C GLU A 27 -5.53 -5.86 -19.49
N ASP A 28 -5.56 -4.56 -19.83
CA ASP A 28 -4.34 -3.76 -19.92
C ASP A 28 -3.62 -3.70 -18.58
N LEU A 29 -4.32 -3.41 -17.47
CA LEU A 29 -3.72 -3.43 -16.14
C LEU A 29 -3.05 -4.77 -15.84
N GLN A 30 -3.72 -5.90 -16.11
CA GLN A 30 -3.15 -7.23 -15.90
C GLN A 30 -1.92 -7.48 -16.79
N ALA A 31 -1.90 -6.97 -18.03
CA ALA A 31 -0.73 -7.04 -18.88
C ALA A 31 0.45 -6.26 -18.29
N GLN A 32 0.24 -5.03 -17.81
CA GLN A 32 1.28 -4.22 -17.18
C GLN A 32 1.79 -4.85 -15.87
N LEU A 33 0.91 -5.44 -15.08
CA LEU A 33 1.29 -6.16 -13.85
C LEU A 33 2.17 -7.37 -14.16
N ARG A 34 1.84 -8.15 -15.21
CA ARG A 34 2.67 -9.28 -15.66
C ARG A 34 4.06 -8.83 -16.11
N LEU A 35 4.15 -7.72 -16.85
CA LEU A 35 5.43 -7.14 -17.28
C LEU A 35 6.26 -6.70 -16.07
N ALA A 36 5.66 -5.97 -15.11
CA ALA A 36 6.35 -5.55 -13.90
C ALA A 36 6.79 -6.74 -13.02
N ALA A 37 5.99 -7.81 -12.99
CA ALA A 37 6.30 -9.02 -12.22
C ALA A 37 7.45 -9.85 -12.80
N ALA A 38 7.86 -9.60 -14.05
CA ALA A 38 9.00 -10.27 -14.68
C ALA A 38 10.37 -9.81 -14.13
N GLY A 39 10.40 -8.78 -13.28
CA GLY A 39 11.63 -8.27 -12.65
C GLY A 39 12.61 -7.75 -13.71
N GLY A 40 13.90 -8.03 -13.55
CA GLY A 40 14.96 -7.63 -14.49
C GLY A 40 15.00 -8.42 -15.81
N GLY A 41 13.94 -9.17 -16.14
CA GLY A 41 13.86 -10.01 -17.33
C GLY A 41 14.52 -11.39 -17.17
N GLU A 42 14.36 -12.24 -18.18
CA GLU A 42 14.74 -13.66 -18.12
C GLU A 42 16.24 -13.86 -17.88
N ALA A 43 17.11 -13.10 -18.54
CA ALA A 43 18.55 -13.22 -18.40
C ALA A 43 19.02 -12.90 -16.96
N ALA A 44 18.49 -11.84 -16.35
CA ALA A 44 18.83 -11.46 -14.98
C ALA A 44 18.30 -12.50 -13.97
N ARG A 45 17.08 -13.01 -14.19
CA ARG A 45 16.49 -14.09 -13.38
C ARG A 45 17.29 -15.38 -13.46
N ALA A 46 17.71 -15.79 -14.66
CA ALA A 46 18.56 -16.97 -14.85
C ALA A 46 19.90 -16.83 -14.13
N LYS A 47 20.56 -15.66 -14.22
CA LYS A 47 21.78 -15.36 -13.48
C LYS A 47 21.58 -15.40 -11.96
N HIS A 48 20.44 -14.92 -11.47
CA HIS A 48 20.09 -14.97 -10.04
C HIS A 48 19.88 -16.41 -9.56
N LEU A 49 19.12 -17.22 -10.31
CA LEU A 49 18.89 -18.64 -10.01
C LEU A 49 20.17 -19.48 -10.07
N ALA A 50 21.07 -19.19 -11.03
CA ALA A 50 22.35 -19.88 -11.16
C ALA A 50 23.27 -19.71 -9.93
N ARG A 51 22.99 -18.72 -9.07
CA ARG A 51 23.66 -18.52 -7.77
C ARG A 51 23.01 -19.30 -6.62
N GLY A 52 22.04 -20.16 -6.90
CA GLY A 52 21.31 -20.94 -5.89
C GLY A 52 20.26 -20.15 -5.10
N LYS A 53 19.96 -18.91 -5.50
CA LYS A 53 19.05 -17.99 -4.80
C LYS A 53 17.62 -18.18 -5.28
N LEU A 54 16.65 -18.08 -4.37
CA LEU A 54 15.24 -17.98 -4.73
C LEU A 54 14.95 -16.62 -5.36
N LEU A 55 14.02 -16.57 -6.32
CA LEU A 55 13.55 -15.30 -6.85
C LEU A 55 12.79 -14.51 -5.76
N PRO A 56 12.80 -13.17 -5.82
CA PRO A 56 12.14 -12.31 -4.83
C PRO A 56 10.67 -12.68 -4.55
N ARG A 57 9.86 -12.88 -5.60
CA ARG A 57 8.45 -13.29 -5.44
C ARG A 57 8.29 -14.69 -4.85
N ASP A 58 9.22 -15.60 -5.14
CA ASP A 58 9.23 -16.94 -4.53
C ASP A 58 9.60 -16.88 -3.05
N ARG A 59 10.50 -15.96 -2.66
CA ARG A 59 10.81 -15.71 -1.25
C ARG A 59 9.59 -15.19 -0.49
N VAL A 60 8.88 -14.21 -1.06
CA VAL A 60 7.63 -13.71 -0.49
C VAL A 60 6.62 -14.85 -0.36
N ALA A 61 6.38 -15.62 -1.43
CA ALA A 61 5.42 -16.72 -1.40
C ALA A 61 5.76 -17.80 -0.36
N GLN A 62 7.04 -18.13 -0.17
CA GLN A 62 7.49 -19.10 0.83
C GLN A 62 7.50 -18.56 2.26
N LEU A 63 7.64 -17.24 2.44
CA LEU A 63 7.50 -16.61 3.75
C LEU A 63 6.07 -16.71 4.26
N LEU A 64 5.08 -16.51 3.39
CA LEU A 64 3.67 -16.40 3.74
C LEU A 64 3.03 -17.77 4.03
N ASP A 65 1.93 -17.74 4.79
CA ASP A 65 1.13 -18.93 5.04
C ASP A 65 0.47 -19.44 3.75
N PRO A 66 0.55 -20.76 3.46
CA PRO A 66 -0.06 -21.34 2.27
C PRO A 66 -1.55 -21.03 2.15
N GLY A 67 -2.01 -20.67 0.95
CA GLY A 67 -3.41 -20.39 0.65
C GLY A 67 -3.93 -19.04 1.18
N THR A 68 -3.07 -18.20 1.79
CA THR A 68 -3.48 -16.88 2.27
C THR A 68 -3.25 -15.79 1.23
N ALA A 69 -4.07 -14.73 1.29
CA ALA A 69 -3.96 -13.59 0.39
C ALA A 69 -2.74 -12.72 0.71
N PHE A 70 -2.12 -12.17 -0.35
CA PHE A 70 -1.10 -11.13 -0.28
C PHE A 70 -1.61 -9.87 -0.98
N ILE A 71 -1.70 -8.77 -0.23
CA ILE A 71 -2.06 -7.46 -0.78
C ILE A 71 -0.76 -6.76 -1.18
N GLU A 72 -0.37 -6.89 -2.44
CA GLU A 72 0.79 -6.19 -3.00
C GLU A 72 0.51 -4.70 -3.18
N PHE A 73 1.47 -3.85 -2.81
CA PHE A 73 1.37 -2.40 -2.93
C PHE A 73 2.20 -1.87 -4.09
N SER A 74 1.59 -0.95 -4.85
CA SER A 74 2.24 -0.21 -5.94
C SER A 74 3.07 -1.09 -6.89
N PRO A 75 2.50 -2.20 -7.44
CA PRO A 75 3.23 -3.08 -8.38
C PRO A 75 3.66 -2.36 -9.67
N LEU A 76 2.98 -1.26 -10.03
CA LEU A 76 3.33 -0.40 -11.16
C LEU A 76 4.25 0.78 -10.79
N ALA A 77 4.89 0.76 -9.61
CA ALA A 77 5.86 1.78 -9.27
C ALA A 77 6.97 1.88 -10.33
N ALA A 78 7.35 3.12 -10.68
CA ALA A 78 8.29 3.44 -11.74
C ALA A 78 7.91 2.96 -13.17
N HIS A 79 6.64 2.58 -13.40
CA HIS A 79 6.15 2.32 -14.76
C HIS A 79 6.29 3.57 -15.64
N GLY A 80 6.92 3.41 -16.82
CA GLY A 80 7.20 4.53 -17.75
C GLY A 80 8.28 5.51 -17.26
N MET A 81 9.03 5.17 -16.21
CA MET A 81 10.14 5.98 -15.69
C MET A 81 11.48 5.28 -15.93
N TYR A 82 12.58 6.06 -15.90
CA TYR A 82 13.96 5.55 -15.95
C TYR A 82 14.21 4.57 -17.11
N ASP A 83 13.64 4.84 -18.29
CA ASP A 83 13.76 3.97 -19.48
C ASP A 83 13.32 2.51 -19.26
N GLY A 84 12.45 2.26 -18.27
CA GLY A 84 11.97 0.92 -17.93
C GLY A 84 12.93 0.11 -17.06
N ASP A 85 14.01 0.70 -16.55
CA ASP A 85 15.08 0.00 -15.82
C ASP A 85 14.70 -0.43 -14.39
N ALA A 86 13.60 0.08 -13.84
CA ALA A 86 13.19 -0.16 -12.46
C ALA A 86 11.74 -0.69 -12.36
N PRO A 87 11.36 -1.80 -13.03
CA PRO A 87 10.02 -2.35 -12.92
C PRO A 87 9.64 -2.63 -11.46
N CYS A 88 8.39 -2.34 -11.09
CA CYS A 88 7.90 -2.44 -9.72
C CYS A 88 8.66 -1.54 -8.70
N GLY A 89 9.51 -0.63 -9.18
CA GLY A 89 10.46 0.13 -8.38
C GLY A 89 11.60 -0.72 -7.81
N GLY A 90 11.87 -1.91 -8.34
CA GLY A 90 12.93 -2.82 -7.85
C GLY A 90 12.67 -3.40 -6.45
N ILE A 91 11.44 -3.29 -5.94
CA ILE A 91 11.06 -3.74 -4.60
C ILE A 91 9.61 -4.19 -4.56
N ILE A 92 9.36 -5.35 -3.95
CA ILE A 92 8.03 -5.89 -3.70
C ILE A 92 7.65 -5.53 -2.27
N THR A 93 6.52 -4.85 -2.11
CA THR A 93 5.98 -4.51 -0.78
C THR A 93 4.53 -4.95 -0.67
N GLY A 94 4.10 -5.35 0.52
CA GLY A 94 2.71 -5.79 0.71
C GLY A 94 2.44 -6.37 2.07
N VAL A 95 1.17 -6.67 2.32
CA VAL A 95 0.72 -7.32 3.57
C VAL A 95 0.28 -8.74 3.28
N GLY A 96 0.82 -9.70 4.03
CA GLY A 96 0.42 -11.10 4.00
C GLY A 96 0.26 -11.68 5.40
N SER A 97 -0.09 -12.97 5.48
CA SER A 97 -0.19 -13.70 6.75
C SER A 97 1.04 -14.59 6.98
N VAL A 98 1.57 -14.57 8.21
CA VAL A 98 2.55 -15.54 8.70
C VAL A 98 2.11 -16.01 10.09
N HIS A 99 1.89 -17.31 10.26
CA HIS A 99 1.25 -17.88 11.45
C HIS A 99 -0.06 -17.17 11.84
N GLY A 100 -0.88 -16.83 10.83
CA GLY A 100 -2.13 -16.09 11.00
C GLY A 100 -1.98 -14.61 11.37
N ARG A 101 -0.75 -14.11 11.54
CA ARG A 101 -0.45 -12.70 11.83
C ARG A 101 -0.26 -11.92 10.55
N LYS A 102 -0.83 -10.71 10.47
CA LYS A 102 -0.57 -9.78 9.36
C LYS A 102 0.81 -9.14 9.51
N VAL A 103 1.62 -9.23 8.47
CA VAL A 103 2.99 -8.69 8.44
C VAL A 103 3.20 -7.83 7.19
N MET A 104 3.92 -6.74 7.36
CA MET A 104 4.45 -5.97 6.24
C MET A 104 5.70 -6.66 5.71
N VAL A 105 5.70 -7.02 4.42
CA VAL A 105 6.86 -7.59 3.74
C VAL A 105 7.45 -6.53 2.82
N VAL A 106 8.78 -6.38 2.88
CA VAL A 106 9.56 -5.51 2.00
C VAL A 106 10.70 -6.34 1.42
N CYS A 107 10.64 -6.67 0.13
CA CYS A 107 11.58 -7.56 -0.52
C CYS A 107 12.24 -6.90 -1.73
N ASN A 108 13.57 -6.75 -1.69
CA ASN A 108 14.31 -6.23 -2.83
C ASN A 108 14.32 -7.22 -3.99
N ASP A 109 14.23 -6.70 -5.21
CA ASP A 109 14.42 -7.48 -6.43
C ASP A 109 15.83 -7.30 -6.98
N ALA A 110 16.74 -8.21 -6.60
CA ALA A 110 18.12 -8.20 -7.07
C ALA A 110 18.26 -8.44 -8.58
N THR A 111 17.22 -8.91 -9.26
CA THR A 111 17.24 -9.05 -10.73
C THR A 111 17.10 -7.68 -11.40
N VAL A 112 16.45 -6.72 -10.75
CA VAL A 112 16.27 -5.35 -11.24
C VAL A 112 17.49 -4.51 -10.88
N LYS A 113 18.42 -4.38 -11.84
CA LYS A 113 19.67 -3.59 -11.68
C LYS A 113 20.44 -3.92 -10.39
N GLY A 114 20.45 -5.18 -9.97
CA GLY A 114 21.13 -5.59 -8.74
C GLY A 114 20.42 -5.16 -7.46
N GLY A 115 19.13 -4.81 -7.53
CA GLY A 115 18.33 -4.36 -6.39
C GLY A 115 18.66 -2.94 -5.93
N THR A 116 19.27 -2.12 -6.80
CA THR A 116 19.66 -0.75 -6.44
C THR A 116 18.45 0.15 -6.18
N TYR A 117 18.56 1.05 -5.20
CA TYR A 117 17.50 2.00 -4.87
C TYR A 117 17.47 3.18 -5.83
N TYR A 118 16.42 3.22 -6.65
CA TYR A 118 16.00 4.42 -7.39
C TYR A 118 15.18 5.34 -6.48
N PRO A 119 14.94 6.61 -6.86
CA PRO A 119 14.08 7.51 -6.07
C PRO A 119 12.70 6.90 -5.78
N MET A 120 12.10 6.21 -6.76
CA MET A 120 10.84 5.50 -6.57
C MET A 120 10.94 4.26 -5.66
N THR A 121 12.09 3.60 -5.61
CA THR A 121 12.34 2.50 -4.66
C THR A 121 12.29 3.01 -3.23
N VAL A 122 12.96 4.13 -2.95
CA VAL A 122 12.96 4.79 -1.63
C VAL A 122 11.54 5.16 -1.23
N LYS A 123 10.84 5.89 -2.10
CA LYS A 123 9.44 6.30 -1.85
C LYS A 123 8.52 5.11 -1.58
N LYS A 124 8.69 4.00 -2.30
CA LYS A 124 7.90 2.78 -2.11
C LYS A 124 8.24 2.06 -0.80
N HIS A 125 9.52 2.01 -0.41
CA HIS A 125 9.96 1.47 0.87
C HIS A 125 9.39 2.30 2.03
N LEU A 126 9.54 3.62 1.99
CA LEU A 126 9.01 4.52 3.04
C LEU A 126 7.49 4.42 3.16
N ARG A 127 6.77 4.30 2.04
CA ARG A 127 5.32 4.06 2.10
C ARG A 127 4.96 2.71 2.74
N ALA A 128 5.76 1.67 2.53
CA ALA A 128 5.53 0.39 3.21
C ALA A 128 5.69 0.55 4.74
N GLN A 129 6.71 1.28 5.20
CA GLN A 129 6.90 1.57 6.62
C GLN A 129 5.80 2.46 7.20
N GLU A 130 5.30 3.46 6.45
CA GLU A 130 4.17 4.29 6.87
C GLU A 130 2.91 3.45 7.08
N ILE A 131 2.61 2.51 6.15
CA ILE A 131 1.50 1.56 6.31
C ILE A 131 1.74 0.66 7.53
N ALA A 132 2.97 0.20 7.76
CA ALA A 132 3.30 -0.61 8.92
C ALA A 132 3.13 0.15 10.24
N GLU A 133 3.58 1.41 10.32
CA GLU A 133 3.43 2.29 11.48
C GLU A 133 1.95 2.51 11.80
N GLU A 134 1.19 2.98 10.81
CA GLU A 134 -0.21 3.34 11.01
C GLU A 134 -1.05 2.14 11.45
N ASN A 135 -0.74 0.93 10.97
CA ASN A 135 -1.53 -0.28 11.16
C ASN A 135 -0.87 -1.30 12.11
N TYR A 136 0.21 -0.93 12.81
CA TYR A 136 0.93 -1.78 13.77
C TYR A 136 1.33 -3.16 13.22
N LEU A 137 1.86 -3.18 11.99
CA LEU A 137 2.27 -4.42 11.32
C LEU A 137 3.76 -4.69 11.55
N PRO A 138 4.15 -5.85 12.10
CA PRO A 138 5.55 -6.26 12.11
C PRO A 138 6.13 -6.24 10.69
N CYS A 139 7.38 -5.79 10.57
CA CYS A 139 8.07 -5.66 9.31
C CYS A 139 9.06 -6.82 9.10
N VAL A 140 9.01 -7.43 7.91
CA VAL A 140 10.02 -8.37 7.43
C VAL A 140 10.71 -7.78 6.20
N TYR A 141 11.99 -7.48 6.34
CA TYR A 141 12.84 -6.97 5.27
C TYR A 141 13.64 -8.11 4.66
N LEU A 142 13.31 -8.52 3.43
CA LEU A 142 14.08 -9.49 2.65
C LEU A 142 15.11 -8.72 1.81
N VAL A 143 16.30 -8.54 2.38
CA VAL A 143 17.35 -7.62 1.90
C VAL A 143 18.25 -8.30 0.88
N ASP A 144 18.35 -7.68 -0.29
CA ASP A 144 19.20 -8.13 -1.41
C ASP A 144 19.43 -6.96 -2.38
N SER A 145 20.31 -6.03 -2.00
CA SER A 145 20.50 -4.76 -2.70
C SER A 145 21.97 -4.38 -2.87
N GLY A 146 22.32 -3.99 -4.10
CA GLY A 146 23.62 -3.44 -4.46
C GLY A 146 23.88 -1.99 -4.00
N GLY A 147 22.93 -1.34 -3.32
CA GLY A 147 23.09 0.04 -2.82
C GLY A 147 22.16 1.05 -3.52
N ALA A 148 22.58 2.31 -3.58
CA ALA A 148 21.81 3.39 -4.21
C ALA A 148 22.08 3.50 -5.72
N ASN A 149 21.09 3.97 -6.48
CA ASN A 149 21.32 4.39 -7.86
C ASN A 149 22.15 5.69 -7.87
N LEU A 150 23.45 5.56 -8.15
CA LEU A 150 24.39 6.69 -8.12
C LEU A 150 24.06 7.83 -9.10
N PRO A 151 23.60 7.56 -10.34
CA PRO A 151 23.20 8.64 -11.25
C PRO A 151 22.08 9.54 -10.72
N ASN A 152 21.20 9.03 -9.86
CA ASN A 152 20.10 9.78 -9.24
C ASN A 152 20.28 9.98 -7.72
N GLN A 153 21.52 9.99 -7.24
CA GLN A 153 21.81 10.04 -5.80
C GLN A 153 21.22 11.26 -5.07
N ASP A 154 21.11 12.41 -5.76
CA ASP A 154 20.54 13.66 -5.24
C ASP A 154 19.05 13.53 -4.88
N GLN A 155 18.35 12.58 -5.53
CA GLN A 155 16.95 12.23 -5.28
C GLN A 155 16.79 10.95 -4.44
N VAL A 156 17.90 10.39 -3.95
CA VAL A 156 17.92 9.16 -3.15
C VAL A 156 18.50 9.39 -1.77
N PHE A 157 19.41 10.36 -1.58
CA PHE A 157 20.19 10.49 -0.35
C PHE A 157 19.82 11.67 0.58
N PRO A 158 19.77 12.93 0.11
CA PRO A 158 19.92 14.08 1.03
C PRO A 158 18.67 14.53 1.80
N ASP A 159 17.45 14.35 1.27
CA ASP A 159 16.25 15.01 1.81
C ASP A 159 15.54 14.20 2.92
N ARG A 160 14.59 14.82 3.61
CA ARG A 160 13.84 14.25 4.74
C ARG A 160 13.20 12.90 4.45
N GLU A 161 12.69 12.71 3.23
CA GLU A 161 12.01 11.48 2.78
C GLU A 161 12.89 10.68 1.79
N HIS A 162 14.21 10.78 1.94
CA HIS A 162 15.19 9.99 1.20
C HIS A 162 15.69 8.79 2.02
N PHE A 163 16.71 8.07 1.52
CA PHE A 163 17.10 6.74 1.97
C PHE A 163 17.33 6.62 3.49
N GLY A 164 17.93 7.64 4.12
CA GLY A 164 18.15 7.65 5.57
C GLY A 164 16.87 7.61 6.43
N ARG A 165 15.72 8.00 5.86
CA ARG A 165 14.42 7.94 6.52
C ARG A 165 13.99 6.51 6.84
N ILE A 166 14.48 5.52 6.09
CA ILE A 166 14.23 4.10 6.33
C ILE A 166 14.69 3.72 7.74
N PHE A 167 15.90 4.14 8.11
CA PHE A 167 16.52 3.83 9.41
C PHE A 167 15.86 4.59 10.55
N TYR A 168 15.54 5.87 10.33
CA TYR A 168 14.76 6.67 11.27
C TYR A 168 13.41 6.01 11.60
N ASN A 169 12.71 5.52 10.58
CA ASN A 169 11.45 4.81 10.76
C ASN A 169 11.66 3.46 11.47
N GLN A 170 12.65 2.65 11.08
CA GLN A 170 12.94 1.35 11.74
C GLN A 170 13.14 1.53 13.24
N ALA A 171 14.00 2.46 13.66
CA ALA A 171 14.26 2.73 15.07
C ALA A 171 12.98 3.15 15.82
N ARG A 172 12.14 4.00 15.22
CA ARG A 172 10.88 4.43 15.82
C ARG A 172 9.82 3.35 15.88
N LEU A 173 9.74 2.49 14.86
CA LEU A 173 8.81 1.37 14.83
C LEU A 173 9.18 0.35 15.92
N SER A 174 10.47 0.01 16.03
CA SER A 174 10.99 -0.83 17.11
C SER A 174 10.68 -0.23 18.49
N ALA A 175 10.92 1.07 18.69
CA ALA A 175 10.59 1.76 19.95
C ALA A 175 9.08 1.79 20.27
N GLN A 176 8.21 1.65 19.25
CA GLN A 176 6.76 1.51 19.41
C GLN A 176 6.31 0.05 19.65
N GLY A 177 7.26 -0.90 19.72
CA GLY A 177 6.97 -2.32 19.86
C GLY A 177 6.51 -3.00 18.56
N ILE A 178 6.72 -2.37 17.40
CA ILE A 178 6.47 -2.96 16.09
C ILE A 178 7.73 -3.66 15.63
N ALA A 179 7.74 -4.99 15.69
CA ALA A 179 8.94 -5.79 15.43
C ALA A 179 9.53 -5.55 14.03
N GLN A 180 10.85 -5.42 13.98
CA GLN A 180 11.66 -5.24 12.78
C GLN A 180 12.54 -6.48 12.58
N ILE A 181 12.28 -7.28 11.55
CA ILE A 181 13.06 -8.49 11.24
C ILE A 181 13.74 -8.31 9.88
N ALA A 182 15.06 -8.47 9.83
CA ALA A 182 15.80 -8.48 8.57
C ALA A 182 16.27 -9.87 8.20
N VAL A 183 16.21 -10.18 6.90
CA VAL A 183 16.73 -11.41 6.29
C VAL A 183 17.65 -10.99 5.16
N VAL A 184 18.96 -11.08 5.39
CA VAL A 184 20.01 -10.72 4.43
C VAL A 184 20.28 -11.91 3.53
N MET A 185 19.76 -11.83 2.31
CA MET A 185 19.77 -12.91 1.30
C MET A 185 20.65 -12.54 0.10
N GLY A 186 21.58 -11.61 0.29
CA GLY A 186 22.49 -11.14 -0.74
C GLY A 186 23.32 -9.94 -0.26
N SER A 187 23.74 -9.11 -1.21
CA SER A 187 24.52 -7.91 -0.90
C SER A 187 23.71 -6.92 -0.05
N CYS A 188 24.38 -6.30 0.92
CA CYS A 188 23.86 -5.24 1.78
C CYS A 188 24.98 -4.24 2.08
N THR A 189 25.17 -3.27 1.18
CA THR A 189 26.34 -2.37 1.20
C THR A 189 26.00 -0.93 1.60
N ALA A 190 26.99 -0.24 2.16
CA ALA A 190 26.94 1.17 2.53
C ALA A 190 25.74 1.50 3.42
N GLY A 191 24.94 2.51 3.06
CA GLY A 191 23.76 2.86 3.85
C GLY A 191 22.80 1.67 4.05
N GLY A 192 22.69 0.75 3.08
CA GLY A 192 21.82 -0.41 3.17
C GLY A 192 22.14 -1.33 4.35
N ALA A 193 23.41 -1.34 4.79
CA ALA A 193 23.88 -2.13 5.93
C ALA A 193 23.14 -1.83 7.23
N TYR A 194 22.54 -0.63 7.37
CA TYR A 194 21.75 -0.28 8.54
C TYR A 194 20.38 -0.97 8.60
N VAL A 195 19.84 -1.50 7.48
CA VAL A 195 18.57 -2.25 7.53
C VAL A 195 18.68 -3.46 8.47
N PRO A 196 19.66 -4.38 8.31
CA PRO A 196 19.86 -5.45 9.27
C PRO A 196 20.45 -4.95 10.60
N ALA A 197 21.42 -4.03 10.59
CA ALA A 197 22.07 -3.61 11.84
C ALA A 197 21.12 -2.86 12.81
N MET A 198 19.99 -2.33 12.33
CA MET A 198 18.96 -1.65 13.13
C MET A 198 17.65 -2.43 13.22
N SER A 199 17.60 -3.67 12.74
CA SER A 199 16.46 -4.56 12.98
C SER A 199 16.58 -5.19 14.37
N ASP A 200 15.44 -5.52 14.99
CA ASP A 200 15.41 -6.17 16.31
C ASP A 200 16.05 -7.55 16.26
N GLN A 201 15.89 -8.23 15.11
CA GLN A 201 16.48 -9.54 14.84
C GLN A 201 16.90 -9.64 13.37
N SER A 202 18.10 -10.15 13.14
CA SER A 202 18.74 -10.22 11.84
C SER A 202 19.21 -11.63 11.50
N ILE A 203 18.79 -12.11 10.34
CA ILE A 203 19.15 -13.41 9.77
C ILE A 203 20.05 -13.16 8.56
N ILE A 204 21.12 -13.93 8.41
CA ILE A 204 22.04 -13.83 7.25
C ILE A 204 22.29 -15.20 6.63
N VAL A 205 22.22 -15.28 5.30
CA VAL A 205 22.47 -16.51 4.54
C VAL A 205 23.98 -16.68 4.30
N ARG A 206 24.53 -17.84 4.65
CA ARG A 206 25.96 -18.17 4.43
C ARG A 206 26.37 -18.09 2.97
N GLU A 207 27.63 -17.67 2.73
CA GLU A 207 28.26 -17.64 1.40
C GLU A 207 27.41 -16.93 0.33
N GLN A 208 26.57 -15.99 0.77
CA GLN A 208 25.56 -15.33 -0.07
C GLN A 208 25.22 -13.95 0.46
N GLY A 209 24.87 -13.86 1.73
CA GLY A 209 24.57 -12.61 2.43
C GLY A 209 25.85 -11.91 2.86
N THR A 210 25.95 -10.61 2.59
CA THR A 210 27.11 -9.81 3.02
C THR A 210 26.67 -8.43 3.52
N ILE A 211 27.21 -7.97 4.65
CA ILE A 211 26.91 -6.66 5.24
C ILE A 211 28.21 -5.86 5.40
N PHE A 212 28.29 -4.65 4.86
CA PHE A 212 29.45 -3.78 5.08
C PHE A 212 29.14 -2.32 4.74
N LEU A 213 29.78 -1.37 5.44
CA LEU A 213 29.68 0.06 5.12
C LEU A 213 30.47 0.45 3.86
N GLY A 214 31.52 -0.30 3.55
CA GLY A 214 32.28 -0.18 2.32
C GLY A 214 32.64 -1.57 1.82
N GLY A 215 32.25 -1.91 0.60
CA GLY A 215 32.60 -3.21 0.03
C GLY A 215 34.07 -3.34 -0.33
N PRO A 216 34.53 -4.54 -0.73
CA PRO A 216 35.93 -4.79 -1.08
C PRO A 216 36.56 -3.76 -2.04
N PRO A 217 35.87 -3.28 -3.09
CA PRO A 217 36.44 -2.25 -3.96
C PRO A 217 36.75 -0.94 -3.23
N LEU A 218 35.92 -0.54 -2.27
CA LEU A 218 36.12 0.69 -1.49
C LEU A 218 37.23 0.50 -0.45
N VAL A 219 37.29 -0.67 0.21
CA VAL A 219 38.37 -1.00 1.16
C VAL A 219 39.72 -0.97 0.44
N LYS A 220 39.84 -1.67 -0.69
CA LYS A 220 41.06 -1.67 -1.51
C LYS A 220 41.46 -0.25 -1.93
N ALA A 221 40.50 0.57 -2.36
CA ALA A 221 40.79 1.94 -2.77
C ALA A 221 41.23 2.85 -1.61
N ALA A 222 40.71 2.62 -0.40
CA ALA A 222 40.97 3.47 0.76
C ALA A 222 42.22 3.05 1.56
N THR A 223 42.50 1.75 1.68
CA THR A 223 43.55 1.21 2.56
C THR A 223 44.60 0.38 1.82
N GLY A 224 44.34 -0.04 0.59
CA GLY A 224 45.17 -0.99 -0.15
C GLY A 224 44.97 -2.46 0.25
N GLU A 225 44.11 -2.74 1.23
CA GLU A 225 43.81 -4.10 1.68
C GLU A 225 42.98 -4.87 0.63
N GLU A 226 43.41 -6.09 0.31
CA GLU A 226 42.66 -7.02 -0.52
C GLU A 226 41.94 -8.04 0.37
N VAL A 227 40.61 -8.00 0.36
CA VAL A 227 39.76 -8.87 1.18
C VAL A 227 38.56 -9.30 0.35
N SER A 228 38.09 -10.54 0.50
CA SER A 228 36.87 -10.98 -0.17
C SER A 228 35.61 -10.43 0.52
N ALA A 229 34.45 -10.46 -0.16
CA ALA A 229 33.20 -10.01 0.44
C ALA A 229 32.76 -10.88 1.64
N GLU A 230 33.06 -12.18 1.59
CA GLU A 230 32.74 -13.12 2.69
C GLU A 230 33.64 -12.88 3.91
N GLU A 231 34.95 -12.66 3.69
CA GLU A 231 35.89 -12.36 4.77
C GLU A 231 35.65 -10.98 5.40
N LEU A 232 35.20 -10.01 4.61
CA LEU A 232 34.93 -8.65 5.07
C LEU A 232 33.65 -8.55 5.91
N GLY A 233 32.60 -9.26 5.50
CA GLY A 233 31.27 -9.08 6.08
C GLY A 233 30.29 -10.18 5.72
N GLY A 234 30.76 -11.42 5.59
CA GLY A 234 29.92 -12.59 5.34
C GLY A 234 29.12 -13.03 6.56
N ALA A 235 28.41 -14.15 6.42
CA ALA A 235 27.56 -14.68 7.48
C ALA A 235 28.37 -15.06 8.73
N ASP A 236 29.50 -15.75 8.55
CA ASP A 236 30.35 -16.17 9.67
C ASP A 236 30.90 -14.97 10.45
N VAL A 237 31.33 -13.92 9.76
CA VAL A 237 31.80 -12.68 10.39
C VAL A 237 30.72 -12.06 11.27
N HIS A 238 29.48 -12.02 10.79
CA HIS A 238 28.40 -11.33 11.49
C HIS A 238 27.71 -12.13 12.59
N THR A 239 27.70 -13.46 12.50
CA THR A 239 27.08 -14.31 13.53
C THR A 239 28.07 -14.86 14.55
N ARG A 240 29.39 -14.85 14.26
CA ARG A 240 30.42 -15.38 15.16
C ARG A 240 31.35 -14.31 15.74
N LEU A 241 31.71 -13.29 14.97
CA LEU A 241 32.74 -12.31 15.38
C LEU A 241 32.15 -10.97 15.83
N SER A 242 31.33 -10.33 14.99
CA SER A 242 30.86 -8.96 15.23
C SER A 242 29.50 -8.86 15.91
N GLY A 243 28.64 -9.87 15.78
CA GLY A 243 27.29 -9.86 16.33
C GLY A 243 26.32 -8.90 15.64
N VAL A 244 26.58 -8.51 14.39
CA VAL A 244 25.65 -7.68 13.58
C VAL A 244 24.43 -8.48 13.12
N ALA A 245 24.56 -9.81 13.00
CA ALA A 245 23.45 -10.71 12.70
C ALA A 245 23.32 -11.75 13.80
N ASP A 246 22.08 -12.13 14.11
CA ASP A 246 21.75 -13.01 15.24
C ASP A 246 21.63 -14.48 14.81
N TYR A 247 21.21 -14.71 13.56
CA TYR A 247 20.91 -16.05 13.06
C TYR A 247 21.66 -16.36 11.77
N PHE A 248 22.36 -17.50 11.78
CA PHE A 248 23.06 -18.07 10.64
C PHE A 248 22.12 -19.00 9.85
N ALA A 249 21.90 -18.73 8.57
CA ALA A 249 21.05 -19.54 7.71
C ALA A 249 21.85 -20.22 6.60
N GLU A 250 21.52 -21.48 6.32
CA GLU A 250 22.21 -22.32 5.33
C GLU A 250 21.89 -21.93 3.88
N ASN A 251 20.68 -21.41 3.65
CA ASN A 251 20.17 -21.00 2.34
C ASN A 251 18.90 -20.17 2.53
N ASP A 252 18.35 -19.65 1.43
CA ASP A 252 17.12 -18.86 1.42
C ASP A 252 15.95 -19.54 2.14
N ARG A 253 15.74 -20.85 1.94
CA ARG A 253 14.61 -21.57 2.55
C ARG A 253 14.77 -21.67 4.07
N HIS A 254 15.98 -21.96 4.54
CA HIS A 254 16.28 -21.98 5.97
C HIS A 254 16.08 -20.58 6.58
N ALA A 255 16.54 -19.52 5.91
CA ALA A 255 16.38 -18.15 6.38
C ALA A 255 14.90 -17.75 6.54
N LEU A 256 14.06 -18.10 5.56
CA LEU A 256 12.61 -17.87 5.63
C LEU A 256 11.95 -18.68 6.75
N SER A 257 12.40 -19.92 6.97
CA SER A 257 11.92 -20.73 8.10
C SER A 257 12.26 -20.10 9.45
N ILE A 258 13.47 -19.55 9.62
CA ILE A 258 13.85 -18.83 10.83
C ILE A 258 12.97 -17.59 11.00
N ALA A 259 12.80 -16.78 9.95
CA ALA A 259 11.96 -15.57 10.01
C ALA A 259 10.52 -15.89 10.43
N ARG A 260 9.93 -16.99 9.93
CA ARG A 260 8.63 -17.48 10.37
C ARG A 260 8.60 -17.83 11.86
N SER A 261 9.63 -18.55 12.34
CA SER A 261 9.76 -18.88 13.77
C SER A 261 9.87 -17.65 14.66
N LEU A 262 10.61 -16.62 14.25
CA LEU A 262 10.73 -15.36 14.99
C LEU A 262 9.37 -14.64 15.09
N LEU A 263 8.61 -14.61 14.00
CA LEU A 263 7.27 -14.02 13.99
C LEU A 263 6.28 -14.78 14.89
N ALA A 264 6.47 -16.09 15.06
CA ALA A 264 5.63 -16.91 15.93
C ALA A 264 5.84 -16.56 17.42
N THR A 265 7.06 -16.19 17.82
CA THR A 265 7.41 -15.84 19.21
C THR A 265 7.32 -14.35 19.51
N THR A 266 7.36 -13.49 18.48
CA THR A 266 7.22 -12.04 18.61
C THR A 266 5.90 -11.70 19.33
N PRO A 267 5.88 -10.95 20.43
CA PRO A 267 4.63 -10.50 21.04
C PRO A 267 3.75 -9.75 20.04
N ARG A 268 2.42 -9.83 20.15
CA ARG A 268 1.58 -8.90 19.40
C ARG A 268 1.83 -7.51 19.97
N ALA A 269 2.05 -6.52 19.10
CA ALA A 269 2.16 -5.13 19.56
C ALA A 269 0.94 -4.79 20.42
N ALA A 270 1.18 -4.27 21.62
CA ALA A 270 0.11 -3.91 22.54
C ALA A 270 -0.65 -2.70 21.98
N VAL A 271 -1.63 -2.94 21.12
CA VAL A 271 -2.56 -1.90 20.68
C VAL A 271 -3.61 -1.73 21.78
N SER A 272 -3.25 -1.05 22.85
CA SER A 272 -4.19 -0.72 23.92
C SER A 272 -5.42 0.00 23.33
N GLY A 273 -6.60 -0.59 23.48
CA GLY A 273 -7.85 -0.07 22.89
C GLY A 273 -7.85 -0.13 21.36
N SER A 274 -7.45 -1.26 20.78
CA SER A 274 -7.41 -1.42 19.32
C SER A 274 -8.76 -1.05 18.71
N VAL A 275 -8.74 -0.45 17.51
CA VAL A 275 -9.99 -0.05 16.84
C VAL A 275 -10.90 -1.27 16.72
N ALA A 276 -10.35 -2.43 16.33
CA ALA A 276 -11.09 -3.69 16.19
C ALA A 276 -11.83 -4.13 17.47
N GLU A 277 -11.23 -3.99 18.66
CA GLU A 277 -11.90 -4.31 19.94
C GLU A 277 -13.06 -3.37 20.28
N ARG A 278 -13.11 -2.18 19.66
CA ARG A 278 -14.17 -1.19 19.84
C ARG A 278 -15.24 -1.25 18.75
N LEU A 279 -15.05 -2.06 17.70
CA LEU A 279 -16.04 -2.19 16.63
C LEU A 279 -17.10 -3.22 17.03
N ASP A 280 -18.37 -2.86 16.82
CA ASP A 280 -19.51 -3.78 16.89
C ASP A 280 -19.49 -4.69 15.64
N LEU A 281 -18.63 -5.71 15.66
CA LEU A 281 -18.50 -6.67 14.57
C LEU A 281 -19.75 -7.54 14.46
N ARG A 282 -20.14 -7.85 13.23
CA ARG A 282 -21.28 -8.72 12.92
C ARG A 282 -20.85 -9.89 12.05
N GLU A 283 -21.73 -10.88 11.94
CA GLU A 283 -21.56 -11.92 10.92
C GLU A 283 -21.62 -11.28 9.53
N SER A 284 -20.65 -11.64 8.68
CA SER A 284 -20.57 -11.16 7.30
C SER A 284 -21.70 -11.78 6.48
N ILE A 285 -22.39 -10.96 5.70
CA ILE A 285 -23.44 -11.40 4.77
C ILE A 285 -23.03 -10.95 3.37
N GLU A 286 -23.04 -11.84 2.39
CA GLU A 286 -22.75 -11.46 1.00
C GLU A 286 -23.72 -10.37 0.50
N PRO A 287 -23.27 -9.45 -0.40
CA PRO A 287 -24.16 -8.49 -1.03
C PRO A 287 -25.33 -9.19 -1.76
N ALA A 288 -26.49 -8.54 -1.81
CA ALA A 288 -27.68 -9.07 -2.50
C ALA A 288 -27.55 -9.08 -4.04
N TYR A 289 -26.54 -8.41 -4.59
CA TYR A 289 -26.23 -8.36 -6.01
C TYR A 289 -24.79 -8.82 -6.24
N ASP A 290 -24.54 -9.50 -7.36
CA ASP A 290 -23.23 -10.08 -7.67
C ASP A 290 -22.16 -8.97 -7.81
N PRO A 291 -21.07 -9.00 -7.02
CA PRO A 291 -19.98 -8.02 -7.14
C PRO A 291 -19.33 -7.98 -8.53
N ARG A 292 -19.43 -9.03 -9.34
CA ARG A 292 -18.93 -9.05 -10.73
C ARG A 292 -19.66 -8.05 -11.63
N GLU A 293 -20.88 -7.63 -11.24
CA GLU A 293 -21.65 -6.62 -11.96
C GLU A 293 -21.06 -5.22 -11.87
N LEU A 294 -20.13 -4.95 -10.93
CA LEU A 294 -19.43 -3.65 -10.80
C LEU A 294 -18.83 -3.17 -12.14
N SER A 295 -18.36 -4.12 -12.94
CA SER A 295 -17.77 -3.86 -14.28
C SER A 295 -18.74 -3.15 -15.24
N GLY A 296 -20.05 -3.40 -15.15
CA GLY A 296 -21.05 -2.81 -16.04
C GLY A 296 -21.75 -1.55 -15.51
N ILE A 297 -21.45 -1.13 -14.27
CA ILE A 297 -22.13 0.00 -13.62
C ILE A 297 -21.52 1.33 -14.03
N ILE A 298 -20.19 1.41 -14.08
CA ILE A 298 -19.50 2.66 -14.43
C ILE A 298 -19.68 2.93 -15.92
N PRO A 299 -20.24 4.08 -16.31
CA PRO A 299 -20.38 4.43 -17.71
C PRO A 299 -19.04 4.49 -18.44
N ALA A 300 -18.98 3.90 -19.63
CA ALA A 300 -17.80 3.98 -20.50
C ALA A 300 -17.46 5.42 -20.92
N ASP A 301 -18.49 6.27 -21.08
CA ASP A 301 -18.31 7.72 -21.24
C ASP A 301 -18.23 8.36 -19.84
N PRO A 302 -17.07 8.90 -19.42
CA PRO A 302 -16.88 9.44 -18.08
C PRO A 302 -17.74 10.68 -17.79
N ARG A 303 -18.36 11.29 -18.81
CA ARG A 303 -19.28 12.43 -18.65
C ARG A 303 -20.69 12.00 -18.28
N LYS A 304 -21.05 10.72 -18.47
CA LYS A 304 -22.38 10.22 -18.13
C LYS A 304 -22.46 10.01 -16.61
N PRO A 305 -23.45 10.60 -15.92
CA PRO A 305 -23.66 10.34 -14.51
C PRO A 305 -24.17 8.91 -14.29
N PHE A 306 -23.90 8.37 -13.12
CA PHE A 306 -24.51 7.12 -12.62
C PHE A 306 -24.82 7.29 -11.13
N ASP A 307 -25.71 6.45 -10.59
CA ASP A 307 -26.01 6.45 -9.16
C ASP A 307 -24.98 5.61 -8.40
N VAL A 308 -24.18 6.27 -7.55
CA VAL A 308 -23.13 5.59 -6.77
C VAL A 308 -23.67 4.55 -5.80
N ARG A 309 -24.96 4.61 -5.46
CA ARG A 309 -25.64 3.58 -4.65
C ARG A 309 -25.59 2.20 -5.32
N GLU A 310 -25.53 2.13 -6.64
CA GLU A 310 -25.40 0.87 -7.37
C GLU A 310 -24.06 0.17 -7.09
N LEU A 311 -23.00 0.94 -6.85
CA LEU A 311 -21.72 0.38 -6.41
C LEU A 311 -21.80 -0.05 -4.95
N ILE A 312 -22.34 0.81 -4.07
CA ILE A 312 -22.48 0.50 -2.63
C ILE A 312 -23.26 -0.81 -2.45
N ALA A 313 -24.34 -1.02 -3.20
CA ALA A 313 -25.15 -2.23 -3.15
C ALA A 313 -24.38 -3.53 -3.45
N ARG A 314 -23.25 -3.46 -4.15
CA ARG A 314 -22.41 -4.62 -4.51
C ARG A 314 -21.14 -4.74 -3.67
N LEU A 315 -20.96 -3.85 -2.70
CA LEU A 315 -19.81 -3.82 -1.80
C LEU A 315 -20.20 -4.17 -0.37
N VAL A 316 -21.35 -3.71 0.10
CA VAL A 316 -21.74 -3.81 1.52
C VAL A 316 -22.61 -5.03 1.80
N ASP A 317 -22.54 -5.49 3.04
CA ASP A 317 -23.19 -6.72 3.49
C ASP A 317 -24.71 -6.66 3.29
N GLY A 318 -25.26 -7.68 2.64
CA GLY A 318 -26.69 -7.79 2.33
C GLY A 318 -27.26 -6.64 1.47
N SER A 319 -26.40 -5.82 0.86
CA SER A 319 -26.74 -4.56 0.18
C SER A 319 -27.52 -3.58 1.08
N VAL A 320 -27.28 -3.63 2.38
CA VAL A 320 -27.97 -2.81 3.39
C VAL A 320 -27.21 -1.51 3.60
N PHE A 321 -27.90 -0.37 3.42
CA PHE A 321 -27.31 0.96 3.55
C PHE A 321 -28.27 1.93 4.22
N GLU A 322 -27.89 2.46 5.38
CA GLU A 322 -28.64 3.48 6.10
C GLU A 322 -28.17 4.87 5.65
N GLU A 323 -28.86 5.44 4.66
CA GLU A 323 -28.46 6.71 4.07
C GLU A 323 -28.72 7.90 5.01
N PHE A 324 -27.64 8.59 5.39
CA PHE A 324 -27.69 9.82 6.16
C PHE A 324 -28.03 11.00 5.26
N LYS A 325 -28.99 11.84 5.71
CA LYS A 325 -29.42 13.05 4.98
C LYS A 325 -29.73 12.77 3.50
N ALA A 326 -30.50 11.72 3.21
CA ALA A 326 -30.82 11.30 1.84
C ALA A 326 -31.45 12.41 0.97
N ARG A 327 -32.17 13.36 1.59
CA ARG A 327 -32.86 14.47 0.92
C ARG A 327 -32.11 15.81 0.94
N TYR A 328 -30.86 15.84 1.39
CA TYR A 328 -30.04 17.06 1.50
C TYR A 328 -28.64 16.84 0.92
N GLY A 329 -28.15 17.74 0.08
CA GLY A 329 -26.82 17.61 -0.57
C GLY A 329 -26.67 16.29 -1.34
N SER A 330 -27.64 15.95 -2.19
CA SER A 330 -27.78 14.63 -2.84
C SER A 330 -26.64 14.27 -3.82
N THR A 331 -25.78 15.22 -4.17
CA THR A 331 -24.56 14.96 -4.95
C THR A 331 -23.43 14.35 -4.11
N LEU A 332 -23.62 14.23 -2.79
CA LEU A 332 -22.78 13.44 -1.90
C LEU A 332 -23.65 12.45 -1.14
N VAL A 333 -23.47 11.17 -1.44
CA VAL A 333 -24.13 10.07 -0.72
C VAL A 333 -23.30 9.75 0.50
N THR A 334 -23.95 9.71 1.66
CA THR A 334 -23.31 9.34 2.93
C THR A 334 -24.21 8.39 3.68
N GLY A 335 -23.65 7.40 4.36
CA GLY A 335 -24.46 6.47 5.15
C GLY A 335 -23.65 5.37 5.80
N PHE A 336 -24.33 4.63 6.68
CA PHE A 336 -23.72 3.54 7.44
C PHE A 336 -24.05 2.19 6.79
N ALA A 337 -23.08 1.28 6.83
CA ALA A 337 -23.24 -0.11 6.41
C ALA A 337 -22.30 -1.03 7.22
N HIS A 338 -22.35 -2.32 6.94
CA HIS A 338 -21.28 -3.25 7.30
C HIS A 338 -20.62 -3.77 6.03
N TRP A 339 -19.31 -4.04 6.09
CA TRP A 339 -18.57 -4.69 5.01
C TRP A 339 -17.67 -5.76 5.62
N HIS A 340 -17.93 -7.02 5.29
CA HIS A 340 -17.30 -8.18 5.93
C HIS A 340 -17.50 -8.18 7.46
N GLY A 341 -18.71 -7.82 7.91
CA GLY A 341 -19.04 -7.72 9.33
C GLY A 341 -18.53 -6.47 10.03
N ILE A 342 -17.73 -5.63 9.36
CA ILE A 342 -17.13 -4.43 9.95
C ILE A 342 -18.05 -3.22 9.73
N PRO A 343 -18.45 -2.47 10.78
CA PRO A 343 -19.24 -1.25 10.60
C PRO A 343 -18.41 -0.18 9.87
N VAL A 344 -18.98 0.45 8.86
CA VAL A 344 -18.32 1.46 8.02
C VAL A 344 -19.22 2.66 7.76
N GLY A 345 -18.61 3.84 7.69
CA GLY A 345 -19.23 5.06 7.19
C GLY A 345 -18.76 5.35 5.77
N ILE A 346 -19.68 5.38 4.82
CA ILE A 346 -19.35 5.60 3.40
C ILE A 346 -19.63 7.05 3.03
N VAL A 347 -18.70 7.68 2.31
CA VAL A 347 -18.81 9.01 1.72
C VAL A 347 -18.50 8.90 0.22
N ALA A 348 -19.52 9.06 -0.62
CA ALA A 348 -19.44 8.70 -2.04
C ALA A 348 -19.97 9.82 -2.94
N ASN A 349 -19.21 10.21 -3.97
CA ASN A 349 -19.66 11.25 -4.90
C ASN A 349 -20.75 10.72 -5.83
N ASN A 350 -21.75 11.57 -6.07
CA ASN A 350 -22.87 11.33 -6.98
C ASN A 350 -23.14 12.57 -7.85
N GLY A 351 -22.10 13.38 -8.09
CA GLY A 351 -22.15 14.65 -8.80
C GLY A 351 -21.15 15.68 -8.25
N ILE A 352 -21.29 16.92 -8.72
CA ILE A 352 -20.50 18.10 -8.29
C ILE A 352 -20.82 18.43 -6.82
N LEU A 353 -19.82 18.90 -6.05
CA LEU A 353 -20.04 19.30 -4.65
C LEU A 353 -20.60 20.72 -4.53
N PHE A 354 -21.67 20.86 -3.75
CA PHE A 354 -22.24 22.13 -3.32
C PHE A 354 -21.95 22.37 -1.84
N ALA A 355 -22.32 23.56 -1.32
CA ALA A 355 -22.18 23.88 0.10
C ALA A 355 -22.94 22.89 0.99
N GLU A 356 -24.13 22.46 0.57
CA GLU A 356 -24.94 21.45 1.24
C GLU A 356 -24.23 20.11 1.31
N SER A 357 -23.61 19.68 0.21
CA SER A 357 -22.84 18.44 0.11
C SER A 357 -21.66 18.47 1.10
N ALA A 358 -20.93 19.58 1.16
CA ALA A 358 -19.80 19.72 2.09
C ALA A 358 -20.24 19.77 3.56
N ASN A 359 -21.30 20.52 3.90
CA ASN A 359 -21.85 20.55 5.25
C ASN A 359 -22.42 19.17 5.67
N LYS A 360 -23.01 18.42 4.74
CA LYS A 360 -23.44 17.02 4.96
C LYS A 360 -22.24 16.12 5.25
N GLY A 361 -21.22 16.17 4.41
CA GLY A 361 -20.00 15.38 4.55
C GLY A 361 -19.28 15.64 5.87
N ALA A 362 -19.10 16.92 6.24
CA ALA A 362 -18.48 17.31 7.50
C ALA A 362 -19.21 16.70 8.72
N HIS A 363 -20.52 16.90 8.82
CA HIS A 363 -21.32 16.34 9.91
C HIS A 363 -21.28 14.81 9.91
N PHE A 364 -21.35 14.15 8.75
CA PHE A 364 -21.28 12.69 8.70
C PHE A 364 -19.92 12.14 9.19
N ILE A 365 -18.82 12.81 8.82
CA ILE A 365 -17.48 12.47 9.29
C ILE A 365 -17.37 12.66 10.80
N GLU A 366 -17.91 13.75 11.35
CA GLU A 366 -17.96 14.00 12.80
C GLU A 366 -18.70 12.87 13.53
N LEU A 367 -19.84 12.40 13.01
CA LEU A 367 -20.58 11.27 13.57
C LEU A 367 -19.77 9.97 13.54
N CYS A 368 -19.07 9.69 12.44
CA CYS A 368 -18.20 8.51 12.34
C CYS A 368 -17.05 8.59 13.34
N CYS A 369 -16.44 9.77 13.50
CA CYS A 369 -15.38 10.01 14.48
C CYS A 369 -15.87 9.84 15.91
N GLN A 370 -17.04 10.38 16.24
CA GLN A 370 -17.67 10.23 17.56
C GLN A 370 -17.91 8.77 17.92
N ARG A 371 -18.28 7.95 16.93
CA ARG A 371 -18.60 6.52 17.10
C ARG A 371 -17.41 5.59 16.90
N GLY A 372 -16.24 6.10 16.52
CA GLY A 372 -15.08 5.26 16.20
C GLY A 372 -15.23 4.41 14.93
N ILE A 373 -16.12 4.80 14.00
CA ILE A 373 -16.43 4.03 12.78
C ILE A 373 -15.44 4.38 11.66
N PRO A 374 -14.77 3.40 11.03
CA PRO A 374 -13.95 3.60 9.84
C PRO A 374 -14.69 4.28 8.70
N LEU A 375 -13.98 5.14 7.96
CA LEU A 375 -14.52 5.88 6.82
C LEU A 375 -14.04 5.30 5.49
N ILE A 376 -14.95 5.16 4.53
CA ILE A 376 -14.67 4.76 3.16
C ILE A 376 -15.08 5.89 2.22
N PHE A 377 -14.13 6.39 1.44
CA PHE A 377 -14.34 7.43 0.45
C PHE A 377 -14.36 6.82 -0.95
N LEU A 378 -15.46 7.01 -1.68
CA LEU A 378 -15.59 6.61 -3.09
C LEU A 378 -15.52 7.86 -3.96
N GLN A 379 -14.34 8.11 -4.57
CA GLN A 379 -14.10 9.33 -5.34
C GLN A 379 -14.59 9.20 -6.79
N ASN A 380 -15.54 10.04 -7.14
CA ASN A 380 -15.94 10.33 -8.51
C ASN A 380 -16.33 11.81 -8.62
N ILE A 381 -15.33 12.68 -8.51
CA ILE A 381 -15.51 14.11 -8.32
C ILE A 381 -14.81 14.94 -9.39
N THR A 382 -15.57 15.84 -10.00
CA THR A 382 -15.10 16.84 -10.97
C THR A 382 -14.78 18.20 -10.35
N GLY A 383 -15.19 18.43 -9.10
CA GLY A 383 -14.89 19.65 -8.34
C GLY A 383 -16.08 20.18 -7.56
N PHE A 384 -15.93 21.41 -7.05
CA PHE A 384 -17.02 22.18 -6.44
C PHE A 384 -17.77 22.99 -7.50
N MET A 385 -19.02 23.34 -7.22
CA MET A 385 -19.77 24.26 -8.07
C MET A 385 -19.10 25.64 -8.08
N VAL A 386 -19.09 26.29 -9.25
CA VAL A 386 -18.50 27.63 -9.44
C VAL A 386 -19.57 28.66 -9.82
N GLY A 387 -19.38 29.91 -9.40
CA GLY A 387 -20.21 31.05 -9.80
C GLY A 387 -20.47 32.04 -8.68
N ARG A 388 -20.71 33.31 -9.03
CA ARG A 388 -20.87 34.43 -8.08
C ARG A 388 -21.84 34.13 -6.94
N LYS A 389 -22.99 33.51 -7.26
CA LYS A 389 -23.99 33.13 -6.27
C LYS A 389 -23.42 32.19 -5.20
N TYR A 390 -22.77 31.11 -5.63
CA TYR A 390 -22.23 30.09 -4.73
C TYR A 390 -21.07 30.61 -3.86
N GLU A 391 -20.25 31.50 -4.43
CA GLU A 391 -19.20 32.20 -3.67
C GLU A 391 -19.81 33.08 -2.57
N ASN A 392 -20.81 33.90 -2.90
CA ASN A 392 -21.49 34.76 -1.93
C ASN A 392 -22.24 33.97 -0.85
N GLU A 393 -22.72 32.77 -1.17
CA GLU A 393 -23.36 31.83 -0.22
C GLU A 393 -22.33 31.06 0.64
N GLY A 394 -21.03 31.28 0.41
CA GLY A 394 -19.96 30.76 1.26
C GLY A 394 -19.53 29.33 0.95
N ILE A 395 -19.58 28.90 -0.32
CA ILE A 395 -19.15 27.55 -0.73
C ILE A 395 -17.73 27.21 -0.28
N ALA A 396 -16.80 28.18 -0.30
CA ALA A 396 -15.44 28.01 0.19
C ALA A 396 -15.40 27.65 1.68
N ARG A 397 -16.21 28.32 2.52
CA ARG A 397 -16.31 28.03 3.95
C ARG A 397 -16.95 26.67 4.22
N ALA A 398 -17.95 26.28 3.42
CA ALA A 398 -18.57 24.96 3.51
C ALA A 398 -17.58 23.86 3.13
N GLY A 399 -16.84 24.03 2.02
CA GLY A 399 -15.77 23.12 1.61
C GLY A 399 -14.67 23.00 2.67
N ALA A 400 -14.25 24.12 3.27
CA ALA A 400 -13.27 24.13 4.35
C ALA A 400 -13.70 23.27 5.55
N LYS A 401 -14.98 23.32 5.96
CA LYS A 401 -15.49 22.45 7.04
C LYS A 401 -15.31 20.97 6.73
N MET A 402 -15.63 20.55 5.51
CA MET A 402 -15.46 19.15 5.09
C MET A 402 -13.98 18.74 5.10
N VAL A 403 -13.10 19.59 4.56
CA VAL A 403 -11.65 19.36 4.55
C VAL A 403 -11.10 19.29 5.98
N THR A 404 -11.53 20.17 6.88
CA THR A 404 -11.17 20.12 8.31
C THR A 404 -11.62 18.80 8.93
N ALA A 405 -12.85 18.36 8.67
CA ALA A 405 -13.36 17.09 9.20
C ALA A 405 -12.52 15.90 8.70
N VAL A 406 -12.18 15.85 7.41
CA VAL A 406 -11.33 14.80 6.81
C VAL A 406 -9.93 14.79 7.41
N ALA A 407 -9.31 15.98 7.55
CA ALA A 407 -7.97 16.12 8.09
C ALA A 407 -7.88 15.69 9.57
N CYS A 408 -8.85 16.09 10.38
CA CYS A 408 -8.87 15.84 11.82
C CYS A 408 -9.41 14.45 12.20
N ALA A 409 -10.07 13.74 11.28
CA ALA A 409 -10.59 12.40 11.51
C ALA A 409 -9.45 11.40 11.80
N LYS A 410 -9.45 10.84 13.01
CA LYS A 410 -8.48 9.84 13.50
C LYS A 410 -8.92 8.39 13.34
N VAL A 411 -10.18 8.15 12.97
CA VAL A 411 -10.66 6.82 12.58
C VAL A 411 -9.91 6.32 11.34
N PRO A 412 -9.80 5.01 11.10
CA PRO A 412 -9.23 4.51 9.85
C PRO A 412 -9.99 5.07 8.65
N LYS A 413 -9.25 5.61 7.68
CA LYS A 413 -9.79 6.17 6.42
C LYS A 413 -9.28 5.33 5.25
N PHE A 414 -10.18 4.93 4.37
CA PHE A 414 -9.86 4.20 3.14
C PHE A 414 -10.44 4.96 1.95
N THR A 415 -9.66 5.08 0.88
CA THR A 415 -10.08 5.80 -0.32
C THR A 415 -10.00 4.90 -1.54
N VAL A 416 -11.06 4.89 -2.34
CA VAL A 416 -11.07 4.25 -3.67
C VAL A 416 -11.45 5.30 -4.69
N ILE A 417 -10.55 5.57 -5.62
CA ILE A 417 -10.85 6.42 -6.78
C ILE A 417 -11.52 5.55 -7.83
N ILE A 418 -12.84 5.71 -7.95
CA ILE A 418 -13.70 4.93 -8.85
C ILE A 418 -13.98 5.67 -10.17
N GLY A 419 -13.69 6.97 -10.25
CA GLY A 419 -13.90 7.77 -11.46
C GLY A 419 -12.98 8.99 -11.49
N GLY A 420 -13.55 10.19 -11.53
CA GLY A 420 -12.78 11.44 -11.47
C GLY A 420 -12.23 11.73 -10.08
N SER A 421 -11.03 12.31 -10.02
CA SER A 421 -10.45 12.92 -8.82
C SER A 421 -9.79 14.23 -9.21
N PHE A 422 -10.57 15.31 -9.21
CA PHE A 422 -10.15 16.60 -9.77
C PHE A 422 -10.18 17.74 -8.75
N GLY A 423 -9.13 18.56 -8.77
CA GLY A 423 -8.99 19.79 -7.99
C GLY A 423 -9.34 19.66 -6.51
N ALA A 424 -10.05 20.66 -5.97
CA ALA A 424 -10.44 20.70 -4.56
C ALA A 424 -11.34 19.52 -4.12
N GLY A 425 -11.99 18.84 -5.07
CA GLY A 425 -12.75 17.63 -4.80
C GLY A 425 -11.90 16.48 -4.26
N ASN A 426 -10.65 16.35 -4.75
CA ASN A 426 -9.67 15.38 -4.25
C ASN A 426 -9.44 15.57 -2.74
N TYR A 427 -9.35 16.82 -2.30
CA TYR A 427 -9.05 17.18 -0.91
C TYR A 427 -10.20 16.82 0.03
N GLY A 428 -11.41 17.28 -0.32
CA GLY A 428 -12.61 17.02 0.46
C GLY A 428 -12.98 15.53 0.56
N MET A 429 -12.51 14.70 -0.37
CA MET A 429 -12.81 13.26 -0.41
C MET A 429 -11.65 12.37 0.09
N CYS A 430 -10.78 12.89 0.95
CA CYS A 430 -9.64 12.15 1.51
C CYS A 430 -8.66 11.62 0.46
N GLY A 431 -8.22 12.52 -0.43
CA GLY A 431 -7.13 12.25 -1.37
C GLY A 431 -5.78 12.01 -0.69
N ARG A 432 -4.73 11.83 -1.47
CA ARG A 432 -3.43 11.33 -0.99
C ARG A 432 -2.81 12.16 0.13
N ALA A 433 -3.01 13.48 0.13
CA ALA A 433 -2.49 14.41 1.13
C ALA A 433 -3.18 14.34 2.51
N TYR A 434 -4.27 13.58 2.64
CA TYR A 434 -5.08 13.47 3.86
C TYR A 434 -4.86 12.14 4.61
N SER A 435 -3.79 11.44 4.26
CA SER A 435 -3.32 10.19 4.87
C SER A 435 -4.43 9.14 5.10
N PRO A 436 -5.13 8.70 4.05
CA PRO A 436 -5.88 7.45 4.17
C PRO A 436 -4.92 6.28 4.38
N ARG A 437 -5.32 5.31 5.22
CA ARG A 437 -4.54 4.10 5.52
C ARG A 437 -4.17 3.37 4.24
N LEU A 438 -5.14 3.25 3.34
CA LEU A 438 -4.93 2.77 1.98
C LEU A 438 -5.73 3.63 1.00
N LEU A 439 -5.13 3.88 -0.16
CA LEU A 439 -5.77 4.53 -1.30
C LEU A 439 -5.56 3.63 -2.52
N PHE A 440 -6.65 3.22 -3.15
CA PHE A 440 -6.65 2.48 -4.40
C PHE A 440 -7.30 3.29 -5.52
N MET A 441 -6.98 2.93 -6.76
CA MET A 441 -7.48 3.59 -7.95
C MET A 441 -7.94 2.52 -8.94
N TRP A 442 -9.16 2.64 -9.45
CA TRP A 442 -9.68 1.75 -10.47
C TRP A 442 -9.07 2.06 -11.85
N PRO A 443 -9.02 1.08 -12.79
CA PRO A 443 -8.36 1.27 -14.09
C PRO A 443 -8.97 2.39 -14.95
N ASN A 444 -10.28 2.63 -14.81
CA ASN A 444 -10.99 3.69 -15.53
C ASN A 444 -10.75 5.09 -14.94
N ALA A 445 -10.27 5.19 -13.71
CA ALA A 445 -10.21 6.44 -12.97
C ALA A 445 -9.19 7.42 -13.58
N ARG A 446 -9.38 8.71 -13.31
CA ARG A 446 -8.48 9.79 -13.76
C ARG A 446 -8.28 10.79 -12.63
N ILE A 447 -7.08 11.34 -12.54
CA ILE A 447 -6.68 12.31 -11.51
C ILE A 447 -5.94 13.48 -12.17
N SER A 448 -6.27 14.71 -11.77
CA SER A 448 -5.60 15.94 -12.22
C SER A 448 -5.90 17.11 -11.25
N VAL A 449 -5.09 18.18 -11.34
CA VAL A 449 -5.41 19.49 -10.74
C VAL A 449 -6.74 20.03 -11.26
#